data_AF-A0A3B6AQM9-F1
#
_entry.id   AF-A0A3B6AQM9-F1
#
_cell.length_a   1.000
_cell.length_b   1.000
_cell.length_c   1.000
_cell.angle_alpha   90.00
_cell.angle_beta   90.00
_cell.angle_gamma   90.00
#
_symmetry.space_group_name_H-M   'P 1'
#
loop_
_entity.id
_entity.type
_entity.pdbx_description
1 polymer ?
#
loop_
_entity_poly.entity_id
_entity_poly.type
_entity_poly.pdbx_seq_one_letter_code
_entity_poly.pdbx_strand_id
1 'polypeptide(L)'
;METVEEDVEEYSWREVVLLRLILVVPHAAPELERETGERRHGRDLLIVVDFGPNCRNAFCWVLAHLSRLADTPHLVYTVSS
;
A
#
# COMPACT_ATOMS: atom_id res chain seq x y z
N MET A 1 5.20 1.44 43.35
CA MET A 1 4.81 0.71 42.14
C MET A 1 6.09 0.17 41.56
N GLU A 2 6.20 -1.15 41.44
CA GLU A 2 7.32 -1.81 40.79
C GLU A 2 7.06 -1.78 39.28
N THR A 3 8.00 -1.26 38.50
CA THR A 3 7.91 -1.23 37.04
C THR A 3 8.20 -2.62 36.51
N VAL A 4 7.17 -3.29 36.00
CA VAL A 4 7.34 -4.53 35.25
C VAL A 4 7.92 -4.14 33.89
N GLU A 5 9.18 -4.50 33.64
CA GLU A 5 9.80 -4.40 32.34
C GLU A 5 9.10 -5.42 31.42
N GLU A 6 8.12 -4.99 30.65
CA GLU A 6 7.49 -5.82 29.63
C GLU A 6 8.52 -6.15 28.55
N ASP A 7 8.64 -7.43 28.19
CA ASP A 7 9.51 -7.89 27.11
C ASP A 7 9.24 -7.06 25.86
N VAL A 8 10.23 -6.29 25.41
CA VAL A 8 10.13 -5.44 24.24
C VAL A 8 9.85 -6.33 23.03
N GLU A 9 8.60 -6.37 22.55
CA GLU A 9 8.27 -7.04 21.29
C GLU A 9 9.09 -6.38 20.16
N GLU A 10 10.17 -7.04 19.76
CA GLU A 10 10.99 -6.62 18.63
C GLU A 10 10.21 -6.83 17.32
N TYR A 11 9.54 -5.77 16.86
CA TYR A 11 8.88 -5.80 15.56
C TYR A 11 9.91 -5.89 14.42
N SER A 12 9.98 -7.05 13.77
CA SER A 12 10.80 -7.27 12.57
C SER A 12 10.06 -6.79 11.32
N TRP A 13 10.72 -5.96 10.50
CA TRP A 13 10.23 -5.57 9.17
C TRP A 13 11.26 -5.96 8.12
N ARG A 14 10.79 -6.24 6.90
CA ARG A 14 11.65 -6.52 5.75
C ARG A 14 11.01 -5.97 4.50
N GLU A 15 11.79 -5.26 3.69
CA GLU A 15 11.37 -4.88 2.34
C GLU A 15 11.18 -6.12 1.47
N VAL A 16 9.96 -6.28 0.95
CA VAL A 16 9.62 -7.33 0.00
C VAL A 16 9.52 -6.71 -1.38
N VAL A 17 10.36 -7.18 -2.30
CA VAL A 17 10.25 -6.80 -3.71
C VAL A 17 9.04 -7.50 -4.30
N LEU A 18 7.92 -6.79 -4.39
CA LEU A 18 6.78 -7.26 -5.16
C LEU A 18 7.21 -7.37 -6.63
N LEU A 19 7.03 -8.56 -7.22
CA LEU A 19 7.18 -8.75 -8.65
C LEU A 19 6.33 -7.69 -9.36
N ARG A 20 6.97 -6.87 -10.21
CA ARG A 20 6.31 -5.80 -10.96
C ARG A 20 5.21 -6.40 -11.83
N LEU A 21 3.96 -6.38 -11.34
CA LEU A 21 2.75 -6.70 -12.10
C LEU A 21 2.34 -5.58 -13.05
N ILE A 22 3.26 -4.67 -13.38
CA ILE A 22 3.03 -3.66 -14.40
C ILE A 22 3.28 -4.37 -15.73
N LEU A 23 2.21 -4.64 -16.47
CA LEU A 23 2.29 -4.90 -17.91
C LEU A 23 3.00 -3.70 -18.54
N VAL A 24 4.31 -3.83 -18.76
CA VAL A 24 5.06 -2.88 -19.56
C VAL A 24 4.60 -3.11 -21.00
N VAL A 25 3.55 -2.41 -21.42
CA VAL A 25 3.17 -2.35 -22.83
C VAL A 25 4.24 -1.50 -23.53
N PRO A 26 5.05 -2.07 -24.45
CA PRO A 26 6.21 -1.35 -25.00
C PRO A 26 5.86 -0.14 -25.87
N HIS A 27 4.59 0.05 -26.21
CA HIS A 27 4.17 1.04 -27.20
C HIS A 27 2.81 1.69 -26.96
N ALA A 28 2.30 1.65 -25.73
CA ALA A 28 1.13 2.44 -25.37
C ALA A 28 1.47 3.19 -24.10
N ALA A 29 2.06 4.38 -24.23
CA ALA A 29 1.76 5.41 -23.25
C ALA A 29 0.24 5.62 -23.40
N PRO A 30 -0.60 5.19 -22.44
CA PRO A 30 -2.00 5.46 -22.57
C PRO A 30 -2.10 6.98 -22.57
N GLU A 31 -2.64 7.55 -23.64
CA GLU A 31 -3.02 8.97 -23.71
C GLU A 31 -4.22 9.17 -22.77
N LEU A 32 -4.00 8.93 -21.48
CA LEU A 32 -4.91 9.31 -20.43
C LEU A 32 -4.86 10.83 -20.40
N GLU A 33 -6.03 11.44 -20.62
CA GLU A 33 -6.25 12.87 -20.50
C GLU A 33 -5.51 13.38 -19.26
N ARG A 34 -4.43 14.14 -19.49
CA ARG A 34 -3.65 14.71 -18.42
C ARG A 34 -4.53 15.74 -17.74
N GLU A 35 -5.05 15.38 -16.56
CA GLU A 35 -5.82 16.27 -15.70
C GLU A 35 -5.10 17.63 -15.62
N THR A 36 -5.75 18.68 -16.11
CA THR A 36 -5.24 20.05 -16.25
C THR A 36 -5.22 20.83 -14.92
N GLY A 37 -5.63 20.19 -13.82
CA GLY A 37 -5.62 20.78 -12.48
C GLY A 37 -4.25 20.74 -11.82
N GLU A 38 -4.01 21.68 -10.89
CA GLU A 38 -2.83 21.68 -10.02
C GLU A 38 -2.60 20.28 -9.46
N ARG A 39 -1.49 19.64 -9.85
CA ARG A 39 -1.13 18.31 -9.36
C ARG A 39 -0.99 18.38 -7.85
N ARG A 40 -2.02 17.95 -7.13
CA ARG A 40 -1.87 17.66 -5.70
C ARG A 40 -0.79 16.60 -5.62
N HIS A 41 0.31 16.89 -4.92
CA HIS A 41 1.35 15.90 -4.66
C HIS A 41 0.70 14.60 -4.20
N GLY A 42 1.24 13.48 -4.70
CA GLY A 42 0.82 12.16 -4.29
C GLY A 42 0.73 12.05 -2.79
N ARG A 43 -0.35 11.46 -2.28
CA ARG A 43 -0.43 11.12 -0.85
C ARG A 43 0.17 9.74 -0.63
N ASP A 44 0.76 9.55 0.53
CA ASP A 44 1.05 8.21 1.04
C ASP A 44 -0.25 7.58 1.56
N LEU A 45 -0.59 6.40 1.05
CA LEU A 45 -1.75 5.60 1.46
C LEU A 45 -1.25 4.38 2.23
N LEU A 46 -1.46 4.35 3.55
CA LEU A 46 -1.16 3.17 4.35
C LEU A 46 -2.34 2.19 4.31
N ILE A 47 -2.10 0.98 3.78
CA ILE A 47 -3.11 -0.08 3.67
C ILE A 47 -2.67 -1.24 4.57
N VAL A 48 -3.33 -1.40 5.72
CA VAL A 48 -3.07 -2.51 6.63
C VAL A 48 -4.02 -3.65 6.31
N VAL A 49 -3.48 -4.84 6.07
CA VAL A 49 -4.25 -6.06 5.81
C VAL A 49 -3.96 -7.09 6.90
N ASP A 50 -4.92 -7.98 7.13
CA ASP A 50 -4.87 -9.09 8.10
C ASP A 50 -4.76 -10.47 7.43
N PHE A 51 -4.62 -10.52 6.09
CA PHE A 51 -4.73 -11.72 5.25
C PHE A 51 -5.98 -12.58 5.49
N GLY A 52 -7.06 -11.98 6.01
CA GLY A 52 -8.36 -12.62 6.10
C GLY A 52 -8.99 -12.87 4.72
N PRO A 53 -10.05 -13.68 4.62
CA PRO A 53 -10.67 -14.07 3.34
C PRO A 53 -11.14 -12.88 2.48
N ASN A 54 -11.40 -11.72 3.11
CA ASN A 54 -11.87 -10.51 2.44
C ASN A 54 -10.76 -9.49 2.15
N CYS A 55 -9.51 -9.73 2.58
CA CYS A 55 -8.43 -8.75 2.48
C CYS A 55 -8.18 -8.32 1.02
N ARG A 56 -8.30 -9.25 0.07
CA ARG A 56 -8.15 -8.98 -1.36
C ARG A 56 -9.22 -8.02 -1.86
N ASN A 57 -10.47 -8.21 -1.45
CA ASN A 57 -11.58 -7.36 -1.89
C ASN A 57 -11.45 -5.95 -1.30
N ALA A 58 -11.07 -5.84 -0.02
CA ALA A 58 -10.80 -4.56 0.61
C ALA A 58 -9.64 -3.82 -0.08
N PHE A 59 -8.54 -4.52 -0.37
CA PHE A 59 -7.39 -3.97 -1.11
C PHE A 59 -7.79 -3.47 -2.51
N CYS A 60 -8.49 -4.30 -3.28
CA CYS A 60 -8.98 -3.91 -4.60
C CYS A 60 -9.93 -2.70 -4.53
N TRP A 61 -10.79 -2.65 -3.51
CA TRP A 61 -11.72 -1.53 -3.33
C TRP A 61 -10.97 -0.22 -3.08
N VAL A 62 -9.95 -0.23 -2.20
CA VAL A 62 -9.10 0.94 -1.93
C VAL A 62 -8.41 1.43 -3.20
N LEU A 63 -7.82 0.53 -3.98
CA LEU A 63 -7.16 0.91 -5.23
C LEU A 63 -8.13 1.51 -6.26
N ALA A 64 -9.34 0.96 -6.37
CA ALA A 64 -10.31 1.39 -7.36
C ALA A 64 -11.05 2.69 -6.99
N HIS A 65 -11.24 2.95 -5.69
CA HIS A 65 -12.14 4.02 -5.24
C HIS A 65 -11.46 5.11 -4.39
N LEU A 66 -10.29 4.82 -3.79
CA LEU A 66 -9.59 5.75 -2.90
C LEU A 66 -8.28 6.27 -3.50
N SER A 67 -7.55 5.42 -4.21
CA SER A 67 -6.26 5.77 -4.81
C SER A 67 -6.44 6.69 -6.01
N ARG A 68 -5.63 7.76 -6.05
CA ARG A 68 -5.46 8.61 -7.23
C ARG A 68 -4.18 8.23 -7.95
N LEU A 69 -4.05 8.65 -9.22
CA LEU A 69 -2.90 8.31 -10.07
C LEU A 69 -1.53 8.67 -9.46
N ALA A 70 -1.46 9.75 -8.69
CA ALA A 70 -0.22 10.20 -8.05
C ALA A 70 0.01 9.61 -6.64
N ASP A 71 -0.97 8.93 -6.05
CA ASP A 71 -0.83 8.43 -4.68
C ASP A 71 0.13 7.22 -4.63
N THR A 72 0.87 7.08 -3.53
CA THR A 72 1.82 5.99 -3.28
C THR A 72 1.26 5.04 -2.20
N PRO A 73 0.77 3.85 -2.57
CA PRO A 73 0.25 2.88 -1.61
C PRO A 73 1.35 2.08 -0.93
N HIS A 74 1.32 2.03 0.40
CA HIS A 74 2.16 1.20 1.26
C HIS A 74 1.30 0.07 1.85
N LEU A 75 1.53 -1.16 1.43
CA LEU A 75 0.80 -2.34 1.93
C LEU A 75 1.55 -2.93 3.12
N VAL A 76 0.89 -3.03 4.27
CA VAL A 76 1.45 -3.55 5.52
C VAL A 76 0.63 -4.74 5.99
N TYR A 77 1.32 -5.81 6.41
CA TYR A 77 0.73 -6.96 7.09
C TYR A 77 1.44 -7.16 8.42
N THR A 78 0.66 -7.35 9.48
CA THR A 78 1.16 -7.67 10.81
C THR A 78 1.25 -9.18 10.99
N VAL A 79 2.44 -9.67 11.34
CA VAL A 79 2.67 -11.07 11.71
C VAL A 79 2.74 -11.13 13.23
N SER A 80 1.91 -11.95 13.89
CA SER A 80 2.08 -12.25 15.32
C SER A 80 3.21 -13.28 15.52
N SER A 81 4.05 -13.11 16.54
CA SER A 81 5.09 -14.08 16.94
C SER A 81 4.56 -15.12 17.90
#